data_AF-A0AA42AT22-F1
#
_entry.id   AF-A0AA42AT22-F1
#
_cell.length_a   1.000
_cell.length_b   1.000
_cell.length_c   1.000
_cell.angle_alpha   90.00
_cell.angle_beta   90.00
_cell.angle_gamma   90.00
#
_symmetry.space_group_name_H-M   'P 1'
#
loop_
_entity.id
_entity.type
_entity.pdbx_description
1 polymer ?
#
loop_
_entity_poly.entity_id
_entity_poly.type
_entity_poly.pdbx_seq_one_letter_code
_entity_poly.pdbx_strand_id
1 'polypeptide(L)'
;MVSFKGLGKSCIMVIVVAGVEKFTFKGIQSNLVTYLTEVMKMSTSTAVKIVNIWFGVSYSLPIIAAFLADYFSDRYSTLTISGVLYVSDSEEQQMPIEEKKSLVRLIPIWGMLLVFSIVLQQPVTFFTKQGLGMKRNFGSGFVIPSASLQGAKSITIILLVPVYDKIVTPIFRFITRSKKGITVMQRMGVGLFLSALAMAIAAVIETQRLNISRREPNTGSDQMNIFWLLPQYIIMGMSEVFTIVGMQEFFYSEVPTKLKTLGMALPTGVFGVGSFLSAILISILDKATIGRDGKHSWFSDDEKESHLDKYYWLLTVLSAVSLVCFAVYSRKFYH
;
A
#
# COMPACT_ATOMS: atom_id res chain seq x y z
N MET A 1 -7.35 23.30 -30.76
CA MET A 1 -6.68 22.08 -31.29
C MET A 1 -5.36 21.94 -30.55
N VAL A 2 -5.28 21.06 -29.54
CA VAL A 2 -4.07 20.90 -28.72
C VAL A 2 -3.03 20.15 -29.56
N SER A 3 -1.98 20.87 -29.98
CA SER A 3 -0.85 20.29 -30.71
C SER A 3 -0.05 19.37 -29.78
N PHE A 4 -0.26 18.05 -29.88
CA PHE A 4 0.65 17.06 -29.31
C PHE A 4 1.98 17.15 -30.07
N LYS A 5 2.92 17.98 -29.59
CA LYS A 5 4.33 17.81 -29.94
C LYS A 5 4.71 16.37 -29.54
N GLY A 6 5.14 15.58 -30.52
CA GLY A 6 5.54 14.18 -30.30
C GLY A 6 6.60 14.09 -29.20
N LEU A 7 6.46 13.09 -28.32
CA LEU A 7 7.44 12.82 -27.26
C LEU A 7 8.82 12.62 -27.87
N GLY A 8 9.83 13.32 -27.36
CA GLY A 8 11.22 13.14 -27.79
C GLY A 8 11.72 11.71 -27.54
N LYS A 9 12.71 11.25 -28.33
CA LYS A 9 13.30 9.90 -28.21
C LYS A 9 13.74 9.56 -26.79
N SER A 10 14.32 10.52 -26.07
CA SER A 10 14.72 10.35 -24.66
C SER A 10 13.52 10.12 -23.73
N CYS A 11 12.42 10.85 -23.91
CA CYS A 11 11.19 10.63 -23.13
C CYS A 11 10.59 9.25 -23.40
N ILE A 12 10.57 8.80 -24.66
CA ILE A 12 10.11 7.47 -25.04
C ILE A 12 10.99 6.40 -24.38
N MET A 13 12.33 6.55 -24.44
CA MET A 13 13.25 5.61 -23.82
C MET A 13 13.03 5.51 -22.31
N VAL A 14 12.87 6.63 -21.60
CA VAL A 14 12.59 6.65 -20.16
C VAL A 14 11.27 5.95 -19.83
N ILE A 15 10.20 6.19 -20.62
CA ILE A 15 8.91 5.53 -20.40
C ILE A 15 9.03 4.02 -20.61
N VAL A 16 9.72 3.58 -21.66
CA VAL A 16 9.91 2.15 -21.94
C VAL A 16 10.71 1.49 -20.83
N VAL A 17 11.84 2.06 -20.43
CA VAL A 17 12.70 1.51 -19.37
C VAL A 17 11.93 1.43 -18.05
N ALA A 18 11.28 2.53 -17.64
CA ALA A 18 10.49 2.55 -16.41
C ALA A 18 9.30 1.56 -16.48
N GLY A 19 8.67 1.44 -17.65
CA GLY A 19 7.59 0.48 -17.88
C GLY A 19 8.03 -0.97 -17.72
N VAL A 20 9.16 -1.34 -18.32
CA VAL A 20 9.74 -2.69 -18.23
C VAL A 20 10.18 -3.00 -16.79
N GLU A 21 10.80 -2.04 -16.11
CA GLU A 21 11.19 -2.19 -14.70
C GLU A 21 9.95 -2.43 -13.83
N LYS A 22 8.90 -1.62 -13.98
CA LYS A 22 7.65 -1.78 -13.22
C LYS A 22 6.94 -3.08 -13.56
N PHE A 23 6.92 -3.48 -14.82
CA PHE A 23 6.35 -4.76 -15.24
C PHE A 23 7.05 -5.93 -14.56
N THR A 24 8.37 -5.96 -14.60
CA THR A 24 9.19 -7.01 -13.98
C THR A 24 9.01 -7.03 -12.47
N PHE A 25 9.08 -5.86 -11.82
CA PHE A 25 8.88 -5.74 -10.39
C PHE A 25 7.49 -6.22 -9.97
N LYS A 26 6.43 -5.84 -10.69
CA LYS A 26 5.05 -6.26 -10.41
C LYS A 26 4.83 -7.75 -10.67
N GLY A 27 5.41 -8.30 -11.73
CA GLY A 27 5.34 -9.73 -12.03
C GLY A 27 6.00 -10.60 -10.97
N ILE A 28 7.16 -10.18 -10.45
CA ILE A 28 7.81 -10.83 -9.31
C ILE A 28 6.91 -10.68 -8.07
N GLN A 29 6.51 -9.45 -7.73
CA GLN A 29 5.67 -9.15 -6.56
C GLN A 29 4.41 -10.03 -6.49
N SER A 30 3.66 -10.15 -7.58
CA SER A 30 2.36 -10.82 -7.58
C SER A 30 2.46 -12.33 -7.41
N ASN A 31 3.57 -12.93 -7.86
CA ASN A 31 3.76 -14.37 -7.90
C ASN A 31 4.67 -14.91 -6.79
N LEU A 32 5.41 -14.05 -6.10
CA LEU A 32 6.41 -14.46 -5.13
C LEU A 32 5.83 -15.30 -3.99
N VAL A 33 4.67 -14.93 -3.43
CA VAL A 33 4.04 -15.72 -2.36
C VAL A 33 3.64 -17.12 -2.84
N THR A 34 3.12 -17.22 -4.06
CA THR A 34 2.75 -18.49 -4.69
C THR A 34 3.99 -19.34 -4.92
N TYR A 35 5.07 -18.76 -5.43
CA TYR A 35 6.33 -19.48 -5.62
C TYR A 35 6.90 -20.02 -4.31
N LEU A 36 6.97 -19.20 -3.26
CA LEU A 36 7.52 -19.60 -1.97
C LEU A 36 6.67 -20.69 -1.28
N THR A 37 5.36 -20.67 -1.46
CA THR A 37 4.46 -21.67 -0.85
C THR A 37 4.34 -22.95 -1.69
N GLU A 38 4.10 -22.84 -3.01
CA GLU A 38 3.84 -23.99 -3.87
C GLU A 38 5.12 -24.68 -4.36
N VAL A 39 6.20 -23.94 -4.63
CA VAL A 39 7.45 -24.51 -5.18
C VAL A 39 8.47 -24.74 -4.08
N MET A 40 8.77 -23.72 -3.26
CA MET A 40 9.75 -23.82 -2.18
C MET A 40 9.21 -24.53 -0.93
N LYS A 41 7.92 -24.88 -0.92
CA LYS A 41 7.23 -25.60 0.17
C LYS A 41 7.41 -24.93 1.54
N MET A 42 7.51 -23.61 1.56
CA MET A 42 7.59 -22.83 2.79
C MET A 42 6.20 -22.67 3.40
N SER A 43 6.14 -22.54 4.74
CA SER A 43 4.88 -22.20 5.38
C SER A 43 4.38 -20.83 4.93
N THR A 44 3.07 -20.69 4.86
CA THR A 44 2.34 -19.51 4.42
C THR A 44 2.79 -18.27 5.20
N SER A 45 2.86 -18.40 6.52
CA SER A 45 3.37 -17.35 7.41
C SER A 45 4.81 -16.92 7.04
N THR A 46 5.71 -17.88 6.80
CA THR A 46 7.11 -17.58 6.46
C THR A 46 7.23 -16.93 5.08
N ALA A 47 6.53 -17.47 4.09
CA ALA A 47 6.49 -16.92 2.74
C ALA A 47 6.00 -15.47 2.73
N VAL A 48 4.89 -15.19 3.41
CA VAL A 48 4.34 -13.82 3.50
C VAL A 48 5.29 -12.88 4.24
N LYS A 49 5.93 -13.31 5.32
CA LYS A 49 6.97 -12.50 6.01
C LYS A 49 8.12 -12.14 5.07
N ILE A 50 8.62 -13.10 4.29
CA ILE A 50 9.71 -12.85 3.32
C ILE A 50 9.27 -11.85 2.25
N VAL A 51 8.07 -12.01 1.70
CA VAL A 51 7.51 -11.06 0.73
C VAL A 51 7.45 -9.67 1.35
N ASN A 52 6.90 -9.53 2.56
CA ASN A 52 6.81 -8.26 3.26
C ASN A 52 8.17 -7.64 3.58
N ILE A 53 9.18 -8.43 3.94
CA ILE A 53 10.56 -7.96 4.16
C ILE A 53 11.16 -7.46 2.84
N TRP A 54 10.99 -8.19 1.73
CA TRP A 54 11.44 -7.76 0.41
C TRP A 54 10.79 -6.43 -0.03
N PHE A 55 9.49 -6.29 0.22
CA PHE A 55 8.76 -5.02 0.05
C PHE A 55 9.35 -3.91 0.91
N GLY A 56 9.57 -4.19 2.19
CA GLY A 56 10.14 -3.25 3.14
C GLY A 56 11.48 -2.70 2.66
N VAL A 57 12.39 -3.57 2.21
CA VAL A 57 13.70 -3.17 1.68
C VAL A 57 13.55 -2.33 0.41
N SER A 58 12.75 -2.80 -0.55
CA SER A 58 12.58 -2.16 -1.85
C SER A 58 12.00 -0.74 -1.75
N TYR A 59 11.04 -0.53 -0.84
CA TYR A 59 10.38 0.77 -0.64
C TYR A 59 11.08 1.66 0.40
N SER A 60 12.03 1.15 1.18
CA SER A 60 12.81 1.98 2.11
C SER A 60 14.04 2.63 1.46
N LEU A 61 14.60 2.01 0.40
CA LEU A 61 15.76 2.54 -0.32
C LEU A 61 15.57 3.98 -0.82
N PRO A 62 14.41 4.38 -1.39
CA PRO A 62 14.21 5.76 -1.83
C PRO A 62 14.24 6.79 -0.69
N ILE A 63 13.89 6.40 0.55
CA ILE A 63 14.01 7.30 1.70
C ILE A 63 15.47 7.60 1.99
N ILE A 64 16.28 6.56 2.10
CA ILE A 64 17.72 6.70 2.37
C ILE A 64 18.38 7.50 1.25
N ALA A 65 18.06 7.17 0.00
CA ALA A 65 18.55 7.90 -1.17
C ALA A 65 18.11 9.37 -1.17
N ALA A 66 16.86 9.67 -0.80
CA ALA A 66 16.35 11.04 -0.72
C ALA A 66 17.05 11.85 0.37
N PHE A 67 17.25 11.27 1.56
CA PHE A 67 18.01 11.93 2.63
C PHE A 67 19.44 12.23 2.21
N LEU A 68 20.12 11.27 1.58
CA LEU A 68 21.47 11.47 1.05
C LEU A 68 21.46 12.54 -0.05
N ALA A 69 20.51 12.49 -0.98
CA ALA A 69 20.40 13.44 -2.08
C ALA A 69 20.18 14.88 -1.57
N ASP A 70 19.30 15.08 -0.59
CA ASP A 70 19.06 16.39 0.00
C ASP A 70 20.29 16.87 0.80
N TYR A 71 20.95 15.98 1.55
CA TYR A 71 22.19 16.28 2.27
C TYR A 71 23.35 16.69 1.35
N PHE A 72 23.54 15.97 0.23
CA PHE A 72 24.59 16.27 -0.74
C PHE A 72 24.24 17.47 -1.61
N SER A 73 22.97 17.65 -2.02
CA SER A 73 22.55 18.79 -2.85
C SER A 73 22.73 20.10 -2.10
N ASP A 74 22.46 20.12 -0.79
CA ASP A 74 22.78 21.24 0.08
C ASP A 74 24.30 21.48 0.07
N ARG A 75 25.12 20.44 0.34
CA ARG A 75 26.60 20.54 0.33
C ARG A 75 27.19 21.04 -0.99
N TYR A 76 26.68 20.62 -2.16
CA TYR A 76 27.20 21.06 -3.46
C TYR A 76 26.80 22.51 -3.80
N SER A 77 25.59 22.95 -3.42
CA SER A 77 25.20 24.35 -3.52
C SER A 77 25.99 25.22 -2.54
N THR A 78 26.30 24.70 -1.35
CA THR A 78 27.13 25.40 -0.37
C THR A 78 28.59 25.43 -0.80
N LEU A 79 29.13 24.44 -1.52
CA LEU A 79 30.50 24.48 -2.05
C LEU A 79 30.68 25.54 -3.14
N THR A 80 29.69 25.75 -4.01
CA THR A 80 29.72 26.84 -5.01
C THR A 80 29.51 28.21 -4.37
N ILE A 81 28.70 28.32 -3.33
CA ILE A 81 28.51 29.56 -2.54
C ILE A 81 29.73 29.83 -1.63
N SER A 82 30.33 28.81 -1.03
CA SER A 82 31.50 28.87 -0.15
C SER A 82 32.75 29.27 -0.93
N GLY A 83 32.91 28.83 -2.19
CA GLY A 83 33.94 29.36 -3.08
C GLY A 83 33.84 30.87 -3.31
N VAL A 84 32.65 31.46 -3.15
CA VAL A 84 32.40 32.92 -3.23
C VAL A 84 32.43 33.60 -1.85
N LEU A 85 32.10 32.87 -0.77
CA LEU A 85 31.97 33.38 0.60
C LEU A 85 33.07 32.96 1.58
N TYR A 86 34.18 32.35 1.13
CA TYR A 86 35.36 32.07 1.97
C TYR A 86 36.03 33.33 2.58
N VAL A 87 35.42 34.52 2.42
CA VAL A 87 35.78 35.78 3.10
C VAL A 87 34.87 36.10 4.30
N SER A 88 33.77 35.39 4.57
CA SER A 88 32.91 35.74 5.70
C SER A 88 32.16 34.53 6.30
N ASP A 89 32.55 34.23 7.54
CA ASP A 89 31.92 33.40 8.58
C ASP A 89 31.49 31.96 8.28
N SER A 90 32.09 31.06 9.05
CA SER A 90 31.71 29.66 9.20
C SER A 90 30.55 29.53 10.20
N GLU A 91 29.31 29.60 9.73
CA GLU A 91 28.15 29.16 10.51
C GLU A 91 27.81 27.70 10.21
N GLU A 92 27.80 26.90 11.27
CA GLU A 92 27.34 25.51 11.27
C GLU A 92 25.82 25.49 11.01
N GLN A 93 25.43 25.06 9.82
CA GLN A 93 24.07 25.23 9.30
C GLN A 93 23.09 24.23 9.93
N GLN A 94 22.61 24.54 11.14
CA GLN A 94 21.50 23.82 11.76
C GLN A 94 20.18 24.15 11.06
N MET A 95 19.44 23.12 10.67
CA MET A 95 18.09 23.28 10.11
C MET A 95 17.22 24.16 11.03
N PRO A 96 16.58 25.22 10.49
CA PRO A 96 15.74 26.13 11.26
C PRO A 96 14.69 25.39 12.10
N ILE A 97 14.41 25.91 13.30
CA ILE A 97 13.46 25.30 14.24
C ILE A 97 12.08 25.14 13.60
N GLU A 98 11.67 26.06 12.74
CA GLU A 98 10.39 26.05 12.01
C GLU A 98 10.29 24.88 11.02
N GLU A 99 11.37 24.62 10.27
CA GLU A 99 11.45 23.48 9.34
C GLU A 99 11.38 22.15 10.10
N LYS A 100 12.10 22.04 11.23
CA LYS A 100 12.04 20.87 12.13
C LYS A 100 10.62 20.66 12.68
N LYS A 101 9.97 21.73 13.16
CA LYS A 101 8.60 21.67 13.71
C LYS A 101 7.60 21.21 12.65
N SER A 102 7.73 21.68 11.40
CA SER A 102 6.87 21.22 10.30
C SER A 102 6.99 19.70 10.10
N LEU A 103 8.22 19.17 10.01
CA LEU A 103 8.45 17.74 9.83
C LEU A 103 7.91 16.90 11.00
N VAL A 104 8.10 17.35 12.24
CA VAL A 104 7.58 16.65 13.43
C VAL A 104 6.05 16.57 13.40
N ARG A 105 5.37 17.60 12.88
CA ARG A 105 3.90 17.61 12.74
C ARG A 105 3.39 16.56 11.75
N LEU A 106 4.23 16.09 10.83
CA LEU A 106 3.87 15.07 9.83
C LEU A 106 3.91 13.64 10.39
N ILE A 107 4.72 13.41 11.43
CA ILE A 107 4.95 12.07 12.00
C ILE A 107 3.65 11.37 12.43
N PRO A 108 2.68 12.03 13.12
CA PRO A 108 1.45 11.36 13.53
C PRO A 108 0.61 10.90 12.33
N ILE A 109 0.47 11.72 11.29
CA ILE A 109 -0.27 11.36 10.07
C ILE A 109 0.44 10.22 9.36
N TRP A 110 1.76 10.32 9.20
CA TRP A 110 2.59 9.27 8.62
C TRP A 110 2.42 7.94 9.37
N GLY A 111 2.41 7.97 10.70
CA GLY A 111 2.19 6.80 11.56
C GLY A 111 0.80 6.18 11.41
N MET A 112 -0.25 7.00 11.30
CA MET A 112 -1.61 6.49 11.09
C MET A 112 -1.75 5.78 9.73
N LEU A 113 -1.04 6.25 8.70
CA LEU A 113 -1.03 5.63 7.37
C LEU A 113 -0.27 4.30 7.32
N LEU A 114 0.50 3.92 8.35
CA LEU A 114 1.19 2.63 8.39
C LEU A 114 0.22 1.45 8.40
N VAL A 115 -0.93 1.58 9.08
CA VAL A 115 -1.97 0.54 9.08
C VAL A 115 -2.51 0.33 7.67
N PHE A 116 -2.74 1.42 6.94
CA PHE A 116 -3.15 1.37 5.54
C PHE A 116 -2.11 0.63 4.68
N SER A 117 -0.82 0.88 4.90
CA SER A 117 0.23 0.13 4.21
C SER A 117 0.22 -1.37 4.52
N ILE A 118 -0.09 -1.79 5.75
CA ILE A 118 -0.22 -3.22 6.10
C ILE A 118 -1.34 -3.86 5.28
N VAL A 119 -2.47 -3.14 5.15
CA VAL A 119 -3.63 -3.58 4.36
C VAL A 119 -3.30 -3.66 2.87
N LEU A 120 -2.45 -2.77 2.35
CA LEU A 120 -2.03 -2.82 0.94
C LEU A 120 -1.13 -4.01 0.58
N GLN A 121 -0.56 -4.71 1.56
CA GLN A 121 0.19 -5.94 1.30
C GLN A 121 -0.71 -7.16 1.06
N GLN A 122 -1.98 -7.13 1.49
CA GLN A 122 -2.88 -8.29 1.43
C GLN A 122 -3.14 -8.81 0.00
N PRO A 123 -3.38 -7.95 -1.01
CA PRO A 123 -3.63 -8.38 -2.39
C PRO A 123 -2.56 -9.29 -3.02
N VAL A 124 -1.30 -9.13 -2.63
CA VAL A 124 -0.16 -9.88 -3.19
C VAL A 124 0.32 -11.01 -2.29
N THR A 125 -0.27 -11.13 -1.10
CA THR A 125 0.08 -12.13 -0.09
C THR A 125 -1.13 -12.98 0.24
N PHE A 126 -1.85 -12.67 1.32
CA PHE A 126 -2.91 -13.51 1.83
C PHE A 126 -4.16 -13.56 0.94
N PHE A 127 -4.45 -12.53 0.13
CA PHE A 127 -5.55 -12.64 -0.85
C PHE A 127 -5.19 -13.63 -1.97
N THR A 128 -3.94 -13.60 -2.43
CA THR A 128 -3.43 -14.60 -3.38
C THR A 128 -3.49 -16.00 -2.76
N LYS A 129 -3.08 -16.16 -1.49
CA LYS A 129 -3.15 -17.45 -0.81
C LYS A 129 -4.59 -17.92 -0.60
N GLN A 130 -5.48 -17.03 -0.20
CA GLN A 130 -6.91 -17.29 -0.08
C GLN A 130 -7.49 -17.83 -1.39
N GLY A 131 -7.16 -17.21 -2.53
CA GLY A 131 -7.61 -17.68 -3.84
C GLY A 131 -7.01 -19.00 -4.31
N LEU A 132 -5.87 -19.45 -3.74
CA LEU A 132 -5.32 -20.79 -4.05
C LEU A 132 -6.23 -21.90 -3.50
N GLY A 133 -6.87 -21.67 -2.36
CA GLY A 133 -7.83 -22.59 -1.72
C GLY A 133 -9.27 -22.46 -2.20
N MET A 134 -9.46 -22.00 -3.43
CA MET A 134 -10.77 -21.76 -4.06
C MET A 134 -10.85 -22.45 -5.42
N LYS A 135 -12.07 -22.65 -5.91
CA LYS A 135 -12.30 -23.19 -7.25
C LYS A 135 -11.88 -22.16 -8.31
N ARG A 136 -10.81 -22.49 -9.05
CA ARG A 136 -10.16 -21.63 -10.05
C ARG A 136 -10.47 -22.01 -11.50
N ASN A 137 -11.18 -23.11 -11.73
CA ASN A 137 -11.50 -23.58 -13.08
C ASN A 137 -12.57 -22.69 -13.71
N PHE A 138 -12.26 -22.18 -14.89
CA PHE A 138 -13.18 -21.50 -15.78
C PHE A 138 -13.45 -22.40 -17.00
N GLY A 139 -14.66 -22.96 -17.05
CA GLY A 139 -14.97 -24.02 -18.01
C GLY A 139 -14.17 -25.31 -17.75
N SER A 140 -13.88 -26.06 -18.81
CA SER A 140 -13.29 -27.40 -18.73
C SER A 140 -11.76 -27.45 -18.76
N GLY A 141 -11.06 -26.35 -19.09
CA GLY A 141 -9.61 -26.40 -19.35
C GLY A 141 -8.77 -25.21 -18.90
N PHE A 142 -9.37 -24.13 -18.38
CA PHE A 142 -8.61 -22.95 -17.96
C PHE A 142 -8.62 -22.81 -16.44
N VAL A 143 -7.43 -22.75 -15.84
CA VAL A 143 -7.27 -22.50 -14.40
C VAL A 143 -6.80 -21.06 -14.22
N ILE A 144 -7.64 -20.23 -13.61
CA ILE A 144 -7.30 -18.84 -13.31
C ILE A 144 -6.18 -18.82 -12.26
N PRO A 145 -5.00 -18.21 -12.53
CA PRO A 145 -3.99 -18.03 -11.50
C PRO A 145 -4.50 -17.09 -10.42
N SER A 146 -4.35 -17.44 -9.13
CA SER A 146 -4.88 -16.61 -8.04
C SER A 146 -4.35 -15.16 -8.07
N ALA A 147 -3.05 -15.01 -8.35
CA ALA A 147 -2.38 -13.72 -8.47
C ALA A 147 -2.97 -12.82 -9.59
N SER A 148 -3.61 -13.40 -10.61
CA SER A 148 -4.20 -12.63 -11.72
C SER A 148 -5.38 -11.75 -11.28
N LEU A 149 -6.02 -12.04 -10.15
CA LEU A 149 -7.08 -11.20 -9.58
C LEU A 149 -6.61 -9.79 -9.21
N GLN A 150 -5.30 -9.59 -8.99
CA GLN A 150 -4.74 -8.24 -8.83
C GLN A 150 -5.01 -7.37 -10.08
N GLY A 151 -5.24 -7.97 -11.25
CA GLY A 151 -5.70 -7.27 -12.44
C GLY A 151 -7.00 -6.50 -12.22
N ALA A 152 -7.94 -7.03 -11.43
CA ALA A 152 -9.21 -6.34 -11.11
C ALA A 152 -8.96 -5.02 -10.35
N LYS A 153 -8.01 -5.05 -9.41
CA LYS A 153 -7.55 -3.85 -8.70
C LYS A 153 -6.93 -2.83 -9.67
N SER A 154 -6.04 -3.26 -10.56
CA SER A 154 -5.42 -2.39 -11.56
C SER A 154 -6.44 -1.76 -12.52
N ILE A 155 -7.40 -2.56 -13.02
CA ILE A 155 -8.49 -2.09 -13.88
C ILE A 155 -9.33 -1.05 -13.15
N THR A 156 -9.65 -1.29 -11.88
CA THR A 156 -10.41 -0.34 -11.05
C THR A 156 -9.69 1.01 -10.97
N ILE A 157 -8.38 1.02 -10.74
CA ILE A 157 -7.58 2.26 -10.71
C ILE A 157 -7.60 2.98 -12.06
N ILE A 158 -7.36 2.24 -13.15
CA ILE A 158 -7.35 2.79 -14.52
C ILE A 158 -8.67 3.45 -14.88
N LEU A 159 -9.80 2.84 -14.50
CA LEU A 159 -11.12 3.38 -14.77
C LEU A 159 -11.50 4.53 -13.83
N LEU A 160 -11.14 4.43 -12.55
CA LEU A 160 -11.57 5.38 -11.53
C LEU A 160 -10.78 6.70 -11.57
N VAL A 161 -9.50 6.69 -11.97
CA VAL A 161 -8.69 7.92 -12.04
C VAL A 161 -9.31 8.96 -12.99
N PRO A 162 -9.63 8.65 -14.27
CA PRO A 162 -10.29 9.61 -15.15
C PRO A 162 -11.67 10.06 -14.64
N VAL A 163 -12.44 9.17 -14.02
CA VAL A 163 -13.73 9.49 -13.41
C VAL A 163 -13.54 10.47 -12.25
N TYR A 164 -12.54 10.24 -11.41
CA TYR A 164 -12.22 11.11 -10.29
C TYR A 164 -11.84 12.52 -10.77
N ASP A 165 -10.97 12.62 -11.77
CA ASP A 165 -10.48 13.92 -12.27
C ASP A 165 -11.55 14.68 -13.07
N LYS A 166 -12.30 14.00 -13.94
CA LYS A 166 -13.24 14.64 -14.87
C LYS A 166 -14.66 14.79 -14.34
N ILE A 167 -15.07 13.98 -13.36
CA ILE A 167 -16.46 13.95 -12.88
C ILE A 167 -16.51 14.31 -11.40
N VAL A 168 -15.81 13.55 -10.54
CA VAL A 168 -15.90 13.75 -9.08
C VAL A 168 -15.36 15.13 -8.70
N THR A 169 -14.17 15.49 -9.16
CA THR A 169 -13.53 16.77 -8.83
C THR A 169 -14.38 17.99 -9.19
N PRO A 170 -14.91 18.15 -10.43
CA PRO A 170 -15.74 19.31 -10.75
C PRO A 170 -17.07 19.33 -9.98
N ILE A 171 -17.71 18.17 -9.75
CA ILE A 171 -18.93 18.11 -8.93
C ILE A 171 -18.67 18.61 -7.52
N PHE A 172 -17.59 18.16 -6.89
CA PHE A 172 -17.27 18.60 -5.53
C PHE A 172 -16.87 20.07 -5.47
N ARG A 173 -16.15 20.60 -6.48
CA ARG A 173 -15.88 22.04 -6.57
C ARG A 173 -17.18 22.85 -6.69
N PHE A 174 -18.16 22.35 -7.43
CA PHE A 174 -19.47 22.96 -7.54
C PHE A 174 -20.23 22.94 -6.21
N ILE A 175 -20.28 21.79 -5.52
CA ILE A 175 -21.00 21.62 -4.25
C ILE A 175 -20.34 22.41 -3.12
N THR A 176 -19.02 22.29 -2.93
CA THR A 176 -18.32 22.96 -1.82
C THR A 176 -18.06 24.44 -2.05
N ARG A 177 -18.36 24.94 -3.27
CA ARG A 177 -18.07 26.32 -3.71
C ARG A 177 -16.62 26.74 -3.43
N SER A 178 -15.70 25.78 -3.37
CA SER A 178 -14.30 25.97 -3.06
C SER A 178 -13.46 25.68 -4.30
N LYS A 179 -12.42 26.49 -4.55
CA LYS A 179 -11.50 26.28 -5.69
C LYS A 179 -10.79 24.92 -5.63
N LYS A 180 -10.63 24.33 -4.44
CA LYS A 180 -9.93 23.05 -4.24
C LYS A 180 -10.86 21.82 -4.29
N GLY A 181 -12.18 21.97 -4.10
CA GLY A 181 -13.11 20.82 -4.06
C GLY A 181 -13.03 20.06 -2.72
N ILE A 182 -12.85 18.73 -2.76
CA ILE A 182 -12.59 17.86 -1.59
C ILE A 182 -11.17 18.14 -1.07
N THR A 183 -10.99 18.25 0.25
CA THR A 183 -9.64 18.44 0.81
C THR A 183 -8.80 17.17 0.70
N VAL A 184 -7.47 17.33 0.69
CA VAL A 184 -6.52 16.20 0.64
C VAL A 184 -6.76 15.22 1.81
N MET A 185 -7.00 15.74 3.02
CA MET A 185 -7.34 14.91 4.18
C MET A 185 -8.64 14.15 4.04
N GLN A 186 -9.69 14.78 3.50
CA GLN A 186 -10.97 14.13 3.28
C GLN A 186 -10.82 12.96 2.29
N ARG A 187 -10.07 13.16 1.20
CA ARG A 187 -9.77 12.10 0.23
C ARG A 187 -9.03 10.95 0.91
N MET A 188 -7.97 11.23 1.66
CA MET A 188 -7.24 10.21 2.42
C MET A 188 -8.16 9.48 3.39
N GLY A 189 -9.03 10.19 4.12
CA GLY A 189 -10.01 9.59 5.03
C GLY A 189 -11.00 8.65 4.33
N VAL A 190 -11.50 9.02 3.14
CA VAL A 190 -12.36 8.15 2.32
C VAL A 190 -11.60 6.88 1.92
N GLY A 191 -10.37 7.02 1.46
CA GLY A 191 -9.56 5.86 1.08
C GLY A 191 -9.25 4.94 2.28
N LEU A 192 -8.95 5.49 3.45
CA LEU A 192 -8.78 4.73 4.70
C LEU A 192 -10.06 3.96 5.08
N PHE A 193 -11.22 4.60 5.00
CA PHE A 193 -12.51 3.94 5.21
C PHE A 193 -12.73 2.77 4.23
N LEU A 194 -12.48 2.99 2.94
CA LEU A 194 -12.61 1.94 1.92
C LEU A 194 -11.63 0.78 2.18
N SER A 195 -10.44 1.05 2.72
CA SER A 195 -9.49 -0.01 3.08
C SER A 195 -10.00 -0.88 4.22
N ALA A 196 -10.62 -0.27 5.25
CA ALA A 196 -11.26 -1.00 6.35
C ALA A 196 -12.44 -1.85 5.83
N LEU A 197 -13.25 -1.29 4.93
CA LEU A 197 -14.36 -2.00 4.30
C LEU A 197 -13.88 -3.20 3.46
N ALA A 198 -12.80 -3.04 2.70
CA ALA A 198 -12.20 -4.13 1.93
C ALA A 198 -11.75 -5.28 2.85
N MET A 199 -11.15 -4.97 4.00
CA MET A 199 -10.75 -5.98 4.98
C MET A 199 -11.94 -6.68 5.64
N ALA A 200 -13.01 -5.94 5.95
CA ALA A 200 -14.23 -6.52 6.50
C ALA A 200 -14.87 -7.51 5.51
N ILE A 201 -14.93 -7.13 4.23
CA ILE A 201 -15.43 -7.99 3.16
C ILE A 201 -14.55 -9.22 2.98
N ALA A 202 -13.23 -9.06 2.98
CA ALA A 202 -12.30 -10.19 2.91
C ALA A 202 -12.48 -11.16 4.10
N ALA A 203 -12.70 -10.62 5.31
CA ALA A 203 -12.98 -11.41 6.50
C ALA A 203 -14.27 -12.23 6.35
N VAL A 204 -15.36 -11.60 5.90
CA VAL A 204 -16.64 -12.28 5.67
C VAL A 204 -16.51 -13.38 4.61
N ILE A 205 -15.85 -13.08 3.48
CA ILE A 205 -15.63 -14.05 2.41
C ILE A 205 -14.80 -15.23 2.92
N GLU A 206 -13.77 -14.98 3.73
CA GLU A 206 -12.95 -16.05 4.30
C GLU A 206 -13.72 -16.92 5.29
N THR A 207 -14.52 -16.31 6.16
CA THR A 207 -15.40 -17.06 7.07
C THR A 207 -16.35 -17.95 6.28
N GLN A 208 -16.92 -17.46 5.17
CA GLN A 208 -17.79 -18.28 4.31
C GLN A 208 -17.02 -19.43 3.65
N ARG A 209 -15.83 -19.16 3.10
CA ARG A 209 -14.95 -20.18 2.50
C ARG A 209 -14.64 -21.30 3.50
N LEU A 210 -14.24 -20.94 4.72
CA LEU A 210 -13.91 -21.89 5.79
C LEU A 210 -15.12 -22.72 6.23
N ASN A 211 -16.30 -22.09 6.36
CA ASN A 211 -17.53 -22.78 6.73
C ASN A 211 -17.92 -23.86 5.72
N ILE A 212 -17.75 -23.58 4.42
CA ILE A 212 -18.01 -24.54 3.35
C ILE A 212 -16.98 -25.70 3.41
N SER A 213 -15.69 -25.36 3.46
CA SER A 213 -14.60 -26.36 3.49
C SER A 213 -14.64 -27.31 4.69
N ARG A 214 -15.20 -26.87 5.83
CA ARG A 214 -15.35 -27.71 7.04
C ARG A 214 -16.58 -28.60 7.02
N ARG A 215 -17.67 -28.16 6.38
CA ARG A 215 -18.93 -28.94 6.28
C ARG A 215 -18.78 -30.11 5.32
N GLU A 216 -18.04 -29.93 4.22
CA GLU A 216 -17.89 -30.92 3.17
C GLU A 216 -16.42 -31.27 2.88
N PRO A 217 -15.76 -32.05 3.75
CA PRO A 217 -14.33 -32.27 3.64
C PRO A 217 -13.89 -33.11 2.44
N ASN A 218 -14.79 -33.89 1.81
CA ASN A 218 -14.47 -34.99 0.91
C ASN A 218 -14.98 -34.85 -0.54
N THR A 219 -15.84 -33.88 -0.85
CA THR A 219 -16.51 -33.80 -2.16
C THR A 219 -15.82 -32.86 -3.14
N GLY A 220 -15.14 -31.79 -2.67
CA GLY A 220 -14.44 -30.81 -3.54
C GLY A 220 -15.33 -30.06 -4.55
N SER A 221 -16.56 -30.53 -4.78
CA SER A 221 -17.58 -29.99 -5.67
C SER A 221 -18.07 -28.62 -5.23
N ASP A 222 -18.12 -28.41 -3.92
CA ASP A 222 -18.77 -27.28 -3.28
C ASP A 222 -17.77 -26.15 -2.94
N GLN A 223 -16.53 -26.24 -3.41
CA GLN A 223 -15.55 -25.18 -3.24
C GLN A 223 -16.04 -23.84 -3.83
N MET A 224 -15.89 -22.78 -3.03
CA MET A 224 -16.27 -21.43 -3.43
C MET A 224 -15.44 -20.96 -4.63
N ASN A 225 -16.09 -20.34 -5.61
CA ASN A 225 -15.43 -19.84 -6.82
C ASN A 225 -14.56 -18.61 -6.53
N ILE A 226 -13.35 -18.56 -7.10
CA ILE A 226 -12.38 -17.46 -6.97
C ILE A 226 -12.95 -16.05 -7.24
N PHE A 227 -14.00 -15.90 -8.06
CA PHE A 227 -14.62 -14.59 -8.33
C PHE A 227 -15.26 -13.93 -7.11
N TRP A 228 -15.55 -14.68 -6.05
CA TRP A 228 -16.00 -14.11 -4.77
C TRP A 228 -14.98 -13.15 -4.15
N LEU A 229 -13.70 -13.22 -4.54
CA LEU A 229 -12.67 -12.28 -4.11
C LEU A 229 -12.72 -10.94 -4.86
N LEU A 230 -13.44 -10.80 -5.98
CA LEU A 230 -13.48 -9.55 -6.74
C LEU A 230 -13.87 -8.30 -5.91
N PRO A 231 -14.88 -8.35 -5.02
CA PRO A 231 -15.29 -7.19 -4.24
C PRO A 231 -14.14 -6.59 -3.40
N GLN A 232 -13.36 -7.43 -2.72
CA GLN A 232 -12.25 -6.94 -1.88
C GLN A 232 -11.10 -6.35 -2.72
N TYR A 233 -10.83 -6.89 -3.91
CA TYR A 233 -9.83 -6.33 -4.84
C TYR A 233 -10.29 -5.00 -5.45
N ILE A 234 -11.56 -4.89 -5.84
CA ILE A 234 -12.13 -3.66 -6.42
C ILE A 234 -12.11 -2.53 -5.38
N ILE A 235 -12.63 -2.78 -4.18
CA ILE A 235 -12.67 -1.77 -3.11
C ILE A 235 -11.26 -1.36 -2.69
N MET A 236 -10.30 -2.30 -2.68
CA MET A 236 -8.89 -1.97 -2.46
C MET A 236 -8.33 -1.04 -3.56
N GLY A 237 -8.68 -1.27 -4.82
CA GLY A 237 -8.30 -0.39 -5.93
C GLY A 237 -8.89 1.00 -5.79
N MET A 238 -10.16 1.10 -5.39
CA MET A 238 -10.81 2.39 -5.10
C MET A 238 -10.08 3.13 -3.96
N SER A 239 -9.79 2.43 -2.87
CA SER A 239 -9.06 2.95 -1.72
C SER A 239 -7.71 3.56 -2.11
N GLU A 240 -6.94 2.89 -2.97
CA GLU A 240 -5.64 3.40 -3.42
C GLU A 240 -5.73 4.72 -4.19
N VAL A 241 -6.72 4.89 -5.07
CA VAL A 241 -6.91 6.13 -5.84
C VAL A 241 -7.09 7.32 -4.90
N PHE A 242 -7.88 7.15 -3.84
CA PHE A 242 -8.16 8.22 -2.89
C PHE A 242 -7.00 8.47 -1.93
N THR A 243 -6.36 7.42 -1.40
CA THR A 243 -5.31 7.58 -0.39
C THR A 243 -3.95 7.92 -0.98
N ILE A 244 -3.48 7.22 -2.03
CA ILE A 244 -2.09 7.36 -2.49
C ILE A 244 -1.85 8.74 -3.11
N VAL A 245 -2.75 9.19 -3.97
CA VAL A 245 -2.64 10.52 -4.60
C VAL A 245 -2.72 11.60 -3.54
N GLY A 246 -3.64 11.48 -2.58
CA GLY A 246 -3.76 12.43 -1.46
C GLY A 246 -2.53 12.44 -0.57
N MET A 247 -1.98 11.28 -0.25
CA MET A 247 -0.77 11.12 0.57
C MET A 247 0.44 11.79 -0.09
N GLN A 248 0.64 11.58 -1.40
CA GLN A 248 1.72 12.21 -2.15
C GLN A 248 1.56 13.73 -2.20
N GLU A 249 0.36 14.22 -2.52
CA GLU A 249 0.05 15.65 -2.54
C GLU A 249 0.29 16.31 -1.17
N PHE A 250 -0.19 15.67 -0.10
CA PHE A 250 -0.03 16.14 1.28
C PHE A 250 1.44 16.28 1.66
N PHE A 251 2.22 15.19 1.62
CA PHE A 251 3.61 15.23 2.04
C PHE A 251 4.47 16.15 1.16
N TYR A 252 4.19 16.22 -0.14
CA TYR A 252 4.89 17.15 -1.02
C TYR A 252 4.58 18.62 -0.69
N SER A 253 3.35 18.92 -0.29
CA SER A 253 2.94 20.31 0.01
C SER A 253 3.38 20.81 1.39
N GLU A 254 3.51 19.93 2.38
CA GLU A 254 3.78 20.33 3.76
C GLU A 254 5.27 20.29 4.13
N VAL A 255 6.08 19.54 3.37
CA VAL A 255 7.53 19.50 3.57
C VAL A 255 8.18 20.80 3.07
N PRO A 256 9.15 21.37 3.81
CA PRO A 256 9.84 22.59 3.39
C PRO A 256 10.43 22.49 1.98
N THR A 257 10.51 23.62 1.27
CA THR A 257 10.98 23.68 -0.12
C THR A 257 12.41 23.18 -0.31
N LYS A 258 13.25 23.23 0.73
CA LYS A 258 14.61 22.68 0.75
C LYS A 258 14.68 21.15 0.81
N LEU A 259 13.60 20.49 1.22
CA LEU A 259 13.51 19.04 1.44
C LEU A 259 12.52 18.38 0.48
N LYS A 260 12.43 18.87 -0.76
CA LYS A 260 11.46 18.36 -1.74
C LYS A 260 11.63 16.88 -2.05
N THR A 261 12.86 16.36 -2.06
CA THR A 261 13.11 14.93 -2.30
C THR A 261 12.58 14.10 -1.14
N LEU A 262 12.78 14.56 0.11
CA LEU A 262 12.16 13.96 1.29
C LEU A 262 10.63 13.94 1.20
N GLY A 263 9.99 15.02 0.73
CA GLY A 263 8.53 15.07 0.54
C GLY A 263 7.99 13.99 -0.40
N MET A 264 8.75 13.63 -1.44
CA MET A 264 8.42 12.53 -2.35
C MET A 264 8.75 11.15 -1.77
N ALA A 265 9.71 11.08 -0.85
CA ALA A 265 10.15 9.84 -0.24
C ALA A 265 9.30 9.40 0.96
N LEU A 266 8.72 10.33 1.72
CA LEU A 266 7.83 10.03 2.86
C LEU A 266 6.67 9.07 2.52
N PRO A 267 5.90 9.27 1.42
CA PRO A 267 4.90 8.31 0.97
C PRO A 267 5.47 6.91 0.71
N THR A 268 6.66 6.85 0.10
CA THR A 268 7.35 5.58 -0.18
C THR A 268 7.75 4.90 1.13
N GLY A 269 8.14 5.69 2.12
CA GLY A 269 8.45 5.21 3.46
C GLY A 269 7.28 4.63 4.22
N VAL A 270 6.06 5.14 4.00
CA VAL A 270 4.84 4.50 4.54
C VAL A 270 4.77 3.05 4.05
N PHE A 271 5.03 2.81 2.75
CA PHE A 271 5.04 1.44 2.19
C PHE A 271 6.18 0.59 2.74
N GLY A 272 7.40 1.14 2.82
CA GLY A 272 8.57 0.42 3.34
C GLY A 272 8.38 -0.03 4.79
N VAL A 273 8.13 0.93 5.68
CA VAL A 273 7.97 0.66 7.12
C VAL A 273 6.71 -0.14 7.40
N GLY A 274 5.59 0.16 6.72
CA GLY A 274 4.37 -0.62 6.85
C GLY A 274 4.53 -2.09 6.46
N SER A 275 5.41 -2.39 5.50
CA SER A 275 5.70 -3.78 5.12
C SER A 275 6.49 -4.52 6.19
N PHE A 276 7.50 -3.88 6.81
CA PHE A 276 8.17 -4.46 7.97
C PHE A 276 7.23 -4.67 9.15
N LEU A 277 6.36 -3.71 9.44
CA LEU A 277 5.34 -3.83 10.49
C LEU A 277 4.34 -4.96 10.19
N SER A 278 3.98 -5.17 8.93
CA SER A 278 3.17 -6.32 8.50
C SER A 278 3.87 -7.64 8.83
N ALA A 279 5.17 -7.78 8.51
CA ALA A 279 5.95 -8.98 8.86
C ALA A 279 6.08 -9.20 10.38
N ILE A 280 6.25 -8.11 11.15
CA ILE A 280 6.29 -8.16 12.62
C ILE A 280 4.94 -8.59 13.19
N LEU A 281 3.84 -7.98 12.71
CA LEU A 281 2.49 -8.30 13.14
C LEU A 281 2.18 -9.78 12.89
N ILE A 282 2.48 -10.29 11.69
CA ILE A 282 2.32 -11.71 11.37
C ILE A 282 3.19 -12.55 12.29
N SER A 283 4.44 -12.17 12.56
CA SER A 283 5.32 -12.92 13.47
C SER A 283 4.82 -12.99 14.90
N ILE A 284 4.25 -11.90 15.42
CA ILE A 284 3.64 -11.86 16.75
C ILE A 284 2.41 -12.77 16.78
N LEU A 285 1.51 -12.62 15.82
CA LEU A 285 0.28 -13.40 15.75
C LEU A 285 0.56 -14.89 15.54
N ASP A 286 1.51 -15.23 14.69
CA ASP A 286 1.93 -16.60 14.42
C ASP A 286 2.41 -17.29 15.70
N LYS A 287 3.17 -16.58 16.56
CA LYS A 287 3.60 -17.08 17.88
C LYS A 287 2.48 -17.08 18.92
N ALA A 288 1.66 -16.04 18.95
CA ALA A 288 0.62 -15.84 19.96
C ALA A 288 -0.61 -16.73 19.76
N THR A 289 -0.81 -17.24 18.54
CA THR A 289 -2.02 -17.98 18.17
C THR A 289 -1.78 -19.48 17.97
N ILE A 290 -0.58 -19.96 18.29
CA ILE A 290 -0.27 -21.40 18.28
C ILE A 290 -1.26 -22.11 19.22
N GLY A 291 -2.00 -23.07 18.69
CA GLY A 291 -2.96 -23.88 19.43
C GLY A 291 -2.32 -24.74 20.53
N ARG A 292 -3.15 -25.35 21.39
CA ARG A 292 -2.73 -26.21 22.52
C ARG A 292 -1.95 -27.46 22.08
N ASP A 293 -2.13 -27.85 20.83
CA ASP A 293 -1.48 -28.90 20.08
C ASP A 293 -0.09 -28.49 19.52
N GLY A 294 0.30 -27.22 19.65
CA GLY A 294 1.64 -26.71 19.34
C GLY A 294 1.97 -26.63 17.84
N LYS A 295 1.03 -26.98 16.96
CA LYS A 295 1.29 -27.21 15.53
C LYS A 295 0.61 -26.21 14.57
N HIS A 296 -0.51 -25.60 14.97
CA HIS A 296 -1.30 -24.75 14.07
C HIS A 296 -1.55 -23.37 14.66
N SER A 297 -1.12 -22.32 13.94
CA SER A 297 -1.42 -20.91 14.23
C SER A 297 -2.56 -20.41 13.32
N TRP A 298 -2.96 -19.14 13.44
CA TRP A 298 -3.91 -18.55 12.49
C TRP A 298 -3.47 -18.65 11.02
N PHE A 299 -2.18 -18.83 10.77
CA PHE A 299 -1.58 -18.92 9.44
C PHE A 299 -1.16 -20.35 9.07
N SER A 300 -1.87 -21.35 9.60
CA SER A 300 -1.67 -22.77 9.27
C SER A 300 -1.63 -22.99 7.76
N ASP A 301 -0.78 -23.92 7.32
CA ASP A 301 -0.64 -24.30 5.91
C ASP A 301 -1.82 -25.14 5.41
N ASP A 302 -2.53 -25.80 6.33
CA ASP A 302 -3.79 -26.44 6.02
C ASP A 302 -4.89 -25.38 5.88
N GLU A 303 -5.44 -25.29 4.68
CA GLU A 303 -6.47 -24.32 4.32
C GLU A 303 -7.76 -24.46 5.15
N LYS A 304 -8.03 -25.64 5.73
CA LYS A 304 -9.19 -25.93 6.58
C LYS A 304 -8.99 -25.45 8.04
N GLU A 305 -7.75 -25.49 8.48
CA GLU A 305 -7.33 -25.11 9.84
C GLU A 305 -6.82 -23.65 9.90
N SER A 306 -6.56 -23.03 8.76
CA SER A 306 -6.20 -21.61 8.69
C SER A 306 -7.34 -20.71 9.22
N HIS A 307 -6.97 -19.64 9.92
CA HIS A 307 -7.89 -18.64 10.47
C HIS A 307 -7.56 -17.24 9.94
N LEU A 308 -7.45 -17.15 8.61
CA LEU A 308 -7.20 -15.88 7.91
C LEU A 308 -8.36 -14.88 8.12
N ASP A 309 -9.57 -15.37 8.36
CA ASP A 309 -10.74 -14.55 8.71
C ASP A 309 -10.51 -13.72 9.98
N LYS A 310 -9.94 -14.33 11.03
CA LYS A 310 -9.58 -13.62 12.28
C LYS A 310 -8.52 -12.55 12.04
N TYR A 311 -7.53 -12.84 11.19
CA TYR A 311 -6.51 -11.86 10.81
C TYR A 311 -7.12 -10.67 10.03
N TYR A 312 -8.05 -10.93 9.11
CA TYR A 312 -8.74 -9.87 8.38
C TYR A 312 -9.67 -9.03 9.26
N TRP A 313 -10.36 -9.65 10.23
CA TRP A 313 -11.10 -8.90 11.25
C TRP A 313 -10.21 -8.02 12.11
N LEU A 314 -9.04 -8.52 12.53
CA LEU A 314 -8.05 -7.73 13.26
C LEU A 314 -7.61 -6.52 12.43
N LEU A 315 -7.26 -6.72 11.16
CA LEU A 315 -6.89 -5.61 10.26
C LEU A 315 -8.03 -4.61 10.04
N THR A 316 -9.28 -5.09 10.03
CA THR A 316 -10.47 -4.21 9.97
C THR A 316 -10.54 -3.31 11.19
N VAL A 317 -10.38 -3.86 12.39
CA VAL A 317 -10.39 -3.10 13.65
C VAL A 317 -9.22 -2.11 13.71
N LEU A 318 -8.00 -2.54 13.39
CA LEU A 318 -6.84 -1.64 13.33
C LEU A 318 -7.07 -0.50 12.34
N SER A 319 -7.65 -0.79 11.17
CA SER A 319 -7.95 0.22 10.15
C SER A 319 -9.03 1.21 10.61
N ALA A 320 -10.06 0.73 11.30
CA ALA A 320 -11.09 1.58 11.88
C ALA A 320 -10.52 2.50 12.98
N VAL A 321 -9.67 1.98 13.87
CA VAL A 321 -8.96 2.77 14.89
C VAL A 321 -8.07 3.82 14.23
N SER A 322 -7.28 3.42 13.22
CA SER A 322 -6.44 4.36 12.47
C SER A 322 -7.26 5.47 11.80
N LEU A 323 -8.38 5.12 11.17
CA LEU A 323 -9.30 6.08 10.55
C LEU A 323 -9.85 7.09 11.57
N VAL A 324 -10.28 6.63 12.75
CA VAL A 324 -10.79 7.51 13.82
C VAL A 324 -9.68 8.45 14.30
N CYS A 325 -8.50 7.92 14.60
CA CYS A 325 -7.34 8.72 14.99
C CYS A 325 -6.97 9.76 13.93
N PHE A 326 -6.96 9.36 12.65
CA PHE A 326 -6.69 10.23 11.51
C PHE A 326 -7.75 11.32 11.38
N ALA A 327 -9.03 11.00 11.52
CA ALA A 327 -10.12 11.97 11.46
C ALA A 327 -10.05 13.00 12.62
N VAL A 328 -9.71 12.55 13.84
CA VAL A 328 -9.55 13.45 14.99
C VAL A 328 -8.32 14.35 14.82
N TYR A 329 -7.19 13.78 14.40
CA TYR A 329 -5.94 14.53 14.24
C TYR A 329 -5.98 15.50 13.06
N SER A 330 -6.55 15.09 11.92
CA SER A 330 -6.68 15.95 10.73
C SER A 330 -7.51 17.21 11.00
N ARG A 331 -8.52 17.14 11.88
CA ARG A 331 -9.24 18.34 12.35
C ARG A 331 -8.33 19.30 13.09
N LYS A 332 -7.41 18.80 13.92
CA LYS A 332 -6.43 19.61 14.68
C LYS A 332 -5.20 20.01 13.86
N PHE A 333 -5.03 19.47 12.65
CA PHE A 333 -3.86 19.76 11.83
C PHE A 333 -3.98 21.09 11.05
N TYR A 334 -5.20 21.51 10.73
CA TYR A 334 -5.46 22.78 10.04
C TYR A 334 -6.03 23.89 10.93
N HIS A 335 -6.31 23.58 12.20
CA HIS A 335 -6.63 24.52 13.26
C HIS A 335 -5.43 24.68 14.19
#